data_AF-A0A936TYQ6-F1
#
_entry.id   AF-A0A936TYQ6-F1
#
_cell.length_a   1.000
_cell.length_b   1.000
_cell.length_c   1.000
_cell.angle_alpha   90.00
_cell.angle_beta   90.00
_cell.angle_gamma   90.00
#
_symmetry.space_group_name_H-M   'P 1'
#
loop_
_entity.id
_entity.type
_entity.pdbx_description
1 polymer ?
#
loop_
_entity_poly.entity_id
_entity_poly.type
_entity_poly.pdbx_seq_one_letter_code
_entity_poly.pdbx_strand_id
1 'polypeptide(L)'
;MSSREIAELTGKQHQHVKRVIRSMLESLEIDPSSFGRTYKDGSKRNQEEFNLPKRETLILVSGYNVQMRAKIIDRWQELEAQQVPTADPRIPKSFSEALLLAALKPVCFTPDQTTLYLSAWRRLAPCVI
;
A
#
# COMPACT_ATOMS: atom_id res chain seq x y z
N MET A 1 8.17 -14.22 -6.50
CA MET A 1 9.59 -14.60 -6.52
C MET A 1 9.74 -15.83 -5.64
N SER A 2 10.39 -16.88 -6.14
CA SER A 2 10.49 -18.14 -5.39
C SER A 2 11.58 -18.06 -4.31
N SER A 3 11.39 -18.77 -3.20
CA SER A 3 12.40 -18.87 -2.13
C SER A 3 13.74 -19.45 -2.60
N ARG A 4 13.75 -20.26 -3.67
CA ARG A 4 14.96 -20.79 -4.30
C ARG A 4 15.70 -19.72 -5.09
N GLU A 5 14.97 -18.99 -5.93
CA GLU A 5 15.50 -17.87 -6.69
C GLU A 5 16.10 -16.81 -5.75
N ILE A 6 15.42 -16.52 -4.62
CA ILE A 6 15.95 -15.64 -3.57
C ILE A 6 17.27 -16.19 -2.99
N ALA A 7 17.35 -17.51 -2.74
CA ALA A 7 18.57 -18.15 -2.23
C ALA A 7 19.73 -18.04 -3.22
N GLU A 8 19.48 -18.29 -4.51
CA GLU A 8 20.46 -18.16 -5.60
C GLU A 8 20.95 -16.72 -5.76
N LEU A 9 20.04 -15.73 -5.77
CA LEU A 9 20.38 -14.32 -5.92
C LEU A 9 21.13 -13.74 -4.71
N THR A 10 20.84 -14.23 -3.51
CA THR A 10 21.46 -13.71 -2.27
C THR A 10 22.68 -14.52 -1.81
N GLY A 11 22.99 -15.64 -2.47
CA GLY A 11 24.04 -16.57 -2.07
C GLY A 11 23.80 -17.23 -0.71
N LYS A 12 22.54 -17.25 -0.22
CA LYS A 12 22.18 -17.85 1.07
C LYS A 12 21.65 -19.26 0.88
N GLN A 13 21.82 -20.10 1.91
CA GLN A 13 21.24 -21.44 1.89
C GLN A 13 19.71 -21.39 1.87
N HIS A 14 19.08 -22.15 0.98
CA HIS A 14 17.61 -22.18 0.82
C HIS A 14 16.87 -22.48 2.13
N GLN A 15 17.43 -23.36 2.97
CA GLN A 15 16.88 -23.67 4.29
C GLN A 15 16.81 -22.44 5.21
N HIS A 16 17.83 -21.58 5.19
CA HIS A 16 17.85 -20.34 5.96
C HIS A 16 16.83 -19.35 5.42
N VAL A 17 16.73 -19.22 4.09
CA VAL A 17 15.72 -18.38 3.46
C VAL A 17 14.31 -18.81 3.87
N LYS A 18 14.00 -20.11 3.83
CA LYS A 18 12.70 -20.63 4.29
C LYS A 18 12.41 -20.31 5.76
N ARG A 19 13.40 -20.45 6.64
CA ARG A 19 13.25 -20.11 8.07
C ARG A 19 12.92 -18.63 8.25
N VAL A 20 13.64 -17.74 7.56
CA VAL A 20 13.41 -16.30 7.65
C VAL A 20 12.04 -15.93 7.06
N ILE A 21 11.63 -16.56 5.95
CA ILE A 21 10.28 -16.37 5.40
C ILE A 21 9.21 -16.73 6.42
N ARG A 22 9.32 -17.89 7.10
CA ARG A 22 8.33 -18.28 8.13
C ARG A 22 8.27 -17.26 9.28
N SER A 23 9.42 -16.87 9.82
CA SER A 23 9.50 -15.88 10.90
C SER A 23 9.00 -14.49 10.47
N MET A 24 9.25 -14.09 9.23
CA MET A 24 8.75 -12.84 8.65
C MET A 24 7.22 -12.88 8.51
N LEU A 25 6.65 -13.98 8.01
CA LEU A 25 5.21 -14.12 7.83
C LEU A 25 4.48 -14.19 9.17
N GLU A 26 5.05 -14.89 10.15
CA GLU A 26 4.56 -14.92 11.53
C GLU A 26 4.53 -13.50 12.14
N SER A 27 5.61 -12.73 11.98
CA SER A 27 5.67 -11.34 12.45
C SER A 27 4.68 -10.40 11.74
N LEU A 28 4.23 -10.76 10.55
CA LEU A 28 3.24 -10.01 9.77
C LEU A 28 1.80 -10.51 10.00
N GLU A 29 1.62 -11.52 10.87
CA GLU A 29 0.34 -12.19 11.11
C GLU A 29 -0.30 -12.78 9.83
N ILE A 30 0.55 -13.23 8.90
CA ILE A 30 0.12 -13.86 7.64
C ILE A 30 0.37 -15.37 7.73
N ASP A 31 -0.63 -16.18 7.38
CA ASP A 31 -0.49 -17.63 7.32
C ASP A 31 0.56 -18.05 6.26
N PRO A 32 1.64 -18.76 6.64
CA PRO A 32 2.65 -19.26 5.72
C PRO A 32 2.10 -20.13 4.59
N SER A 33 0.97 -20.82 4.82
CA SER A 33 0.34 -21.68 3.83
C SER A 33 -0.14 -20.90 2.60
N SER A 34 -0.45 -19.61 2.77
CA SER A 34 -0.88 -18.72 1.68
C SER A 34 0.16 -18.58 0.57
N PHE A 35 1.44 -18.79 0.88
CA PHE A 35 2.54 -18.71 -0.08
C PHE A 35 3.29 -20.02 -0.27
N GLY A 36 2.87 -21.09 0.42
CA GLY A 36 3.47 -22.41 0.34
C GLY A 36 3.26 -23.05 -1.03
N ARG A 37 4.33 -23.62 -1.60
CA ARG A 37 4.31 -24.45 -2.80
C ARG A 37 5.21 -25.66 -2.62
N THR A 38 4.93 -26.71 -3.39
CA THR A 38 5.77 -27.89 -3.48
C THR A 38 6.39 -27.98 -4.87
N TYR A 39 7.69 -28.26 -4.93
CA TYR A 39 8.39 -28.52 -6.19
C TYR A 39 9.06 -29.90 -6.14
N LYS A 40 9.38 -30.44 -7.32
CA LYS A 40 10.19 -31.66 -7.44
C LYS A 40 11.65 -31.30 -7.64
N ASP A 41 12.52 -31.84 -6.81
CA ASP A 41 13.96 -31.71 -7.01
C ASP A 41 14.48 -32.61 -8.14
N GLY A 42 15.78 -32.52 -8.45
CA GLY A 42 16.42 -33.38 -9.45
C GLY A 42 16.39 -34.88 -9.10
N SER A 43 16.12 -35.22 -7.84
CA SER A 43 15.92 -36.59 -7.35
C SER A 43 14.44 -37.01 -7.31
N LYS A 44 13.54 -36.24 -7.94
CA LYS A 44 12.08 -36.42 -7.96
C LYS A 44 11.42 -36.42 -6.57
N ARG A 45 12.07 -35.88 -5.54
CA ARG A 45 11.49 -35.72 -4.20
C ARG A 45 10.69 -34.43 -4.13
N ASN A 46 9.56 -34.47 -3.43
CA ASN A 46 8.77 -33.27 -3.16
C ASN A 46 9.48 -32.45 -2.08
N GLN A 47 9.70 -31.18 -2.37
CA GLN A 47 10.35 -30.22 -1.49
C GLN A 47 9.45 -29.00 -1.32
N GLU A 48 9.41 -28.46 -0.10
CA GLU A 48 8.71 -27.22 0.19
C GLU A 48 9.49 -26.00 -0.31
N GLU A 49 8.77 -25.09 -0.94
CA GLU A 49 9.21 -23.75 -1.31
C GLU A 49 8.12 -22.72 -1.00
N PHE A 50 8.49 -21.45 -0.94
CA PHE A 50 7.55 -20.33 -0.87
C PHE A 50 7.60 -19.52 -2.16
N ASN A 51 6.45 -19.04 -2.63
CA ASN A 51 6.38 -18.07 -3.72
C ASN A 51 5.77 -16.76 -3.20
N LEU A 52 6.62 -15.76 -3.03
CA LEU A 52 6.24 -14.49 -2.40
C LEU A 52 5.82 -13.45 -3.44
N PRO A 53 4.82 -12.59 -3.12
CA PRO A 53 4.53 -11.39 -3.90
C PRO A 53 5.67 -10.36 -3.80
N LYS A 54 5.59 -9.32 -4.62
CA LYS A 54 6.61 -8.26 -4.69
C LYS A 54 6.85 -7.61 -3.33
N ARG A 55 5.79 -7.29 -2.59
CA ARG A 55 5.89 -6.60 -1.28
C ARG A 55 6.68 -7.42 -0.27
N GLU A 56 6.32 -8.68 -0.09
CA GLU A 56 6.92 -9.60 0.89
C GLU A 56 8.36 -9.94 0.51
N THR A 57 8.64 -10.05 -0.79
CA THR A 57 10.01 -10.19 -1.31
C THR A 57 10.88 -8.99 -0.94
N LEU A 58 10.35 -7.76 -1.09
CA LEU A 58 11.08 -6.55 -0.73
C LEU A 58 11.32 -6.43 0.78
N ILE A 59 10.33 -6.79 1.60
CA ILE A 59 10.48 -6.84 3.07
C ILE A 59 11.59 -7.82 3.45
N LEU A 60 11.57 -9.03 2.88
CA LEU A 60 12.59 -10.06 3.15
C LEU A 60 14.00 -9.61 2.75
N VAL A 61 14.17 -9.11 1.52
CA VAL A 61 15.49 -8.78 0.95
C VAL A 61 16.07 -7.53 1.62
N SER A 62 15.25 -6.52 1.91
CA SER A 62 15.68 -5.37 2.72
C SER A 62 16.15 -5.82 4.11
N GLY A 63 15.55 -6.88 4.67
CA GLY A 63 16.00 -7.61 5.86
C GLY A 63 17.47 -8.03 5.82
N TYR A 64 17.94 -8.59 4.69
CA TYR A 64 19.27 -9.20 4.58
C TYR A 64 20.44 -8.24 4.42
N ASN A 65 20.23 -7.11 3.75
CA ASN A 65 21.31 -6.16 3.49
C ASN A 65 21.06 -4.89 4.32
N VAL A 66 21.82 -4.74 5.40
CA VAL A 66 21.75 -3.58 6.30
C VAL A 66 21.94 -2.26 5.53
N GLN A 67 22.82 -2.23 4.53
CA GLN A 67 23.04 -1.04 3.71
C GLN A 67 21.84 -0.73 2.83
N MET A 68 21.18 -1.75 2.27
CA MET A 68 19.94 -1.56 1.50
C MET A 68 18.82 -1.02 2.39
N ARG A 69 18.66 -1.58 3.60
CA ARG A 69 17.71 -1.09 4.60
C ARG A 69 18.00 0.36 4.99
N ALA A 70 19.25 0.70 5.27
CA ALA A 70 19.66 2.06 5.59
C ALA A 70 19.28 3.04 4.46
N LYS A 71 19.64 2.74 3.21
CA LYS A 71 19.28 3.57 2.04
C LYS A 71 17.77 3.77 1.88
N ILE A 72 16.98 2.74 2.16
CA ILE A 72 15.51 2.84 2.12
C ILE A 72 15.03 3.79 3.22
N ILE A 73 15.55 3.64 4.45
CA ILE A 73 15.22 4.52 5.58
C ILE A 73 15.59 5.98 5.26
N ASP A 74 16.83 6.22 4.84
CA ASP A 74 17.34 7.56 4.52
C ASP A 74 16.49 8.21 3.42
N ARG A 75 16.14 7.46 2.36
CA ARG A 75 15.32 7.97 1.27
C ARG A 75 13.91 8.33 1.71
N TRP A 76 13.31 7.57 2.63
CA TRP A 76 12.00 7.91 3.19
C TRP A 76 12.06 9.15 4.07
N GLN A 77 13.09 9.29 4.92
CA GLN A 77 13.31 10.50 5.71
C GLN A 77 13.49 11.74 4.83
N GLU A 78 14.20 11.63 3.71
CA GLU A 78 14.31 12.70 2.72
C GLU A 78 12.94 13.08 2.12
N LEU A 79 12.12 12.09 1.75
CA LEU A 79 10.79 12.33 1.19
C LEU A 79 9.85 12.96 2.22
N GLU A 80 9.91 12.53 3.47
CA GLU A 80 9.15 13.12 4.58
C GLU A 80 9.62 14.56 4.85
N ALA A 81 10.93 14.82 4.84
CA ALA A 81 11.49 16.16 4.95
C ALA A 81 11.07 17.07 3.78
N GLN A 82 10.93 16.52 2.58
CA GLN A 82 10.40 17.24 1.40
C GLN A 82 8.89 17.45 1.48
N GLN A 83 8.16 16.57 2.17
CA GLN A 83 6.72 16.68 2.42
C GLN A 83 6.38 17.53 3.65
N VAL A 84 7.37 17.96 4.45
CA VAL A 84 7.17 19.06 5.40
C VAL A 84 6.57 20.22 4.61
N PRO A 85 5.37 20.70 4.94
CA PRO A 85 4.59 21.51 4.03
C PRO A 85 5.34 22.78 3.68
N THR A 86 5.95 22.79 2.49
CA THR A 86 6.06 24.02 1.73
C THR A 86 4.61 24.36 1.43
N ALA A 87 4.03 25.22 2.27
CA ALA A 87 2.62 25.56 2.31
C ALA A 87 2.00 25.45 0.92
N ASP A 88 1.19 24.42 0.69
CA ASP A 88 0.43 24.33 -0.55
C ASP A 88 -0.42 25.61 -0.57
N PRO A 89 -0.22 26.55 -1.51
CA PRO A 89 -0.87 27.86 -1.47
C PRO A 89 -2.40 27.75 -1.54
N ARG A 90 -2.90 26.56 -1.86
CA ARG A 90 -4.31 26.22 -2.00
C ARG A 90 -4.97 25.79 -0.69
N ILE A 91 -4.21 25.47 0.35
CA ILE A 91 -4.76 25.02 1.63
C ILE A 91 -4.73 26.20 2.61
N PRO A 92 -5.88 26.85 2.85
CA PRO A 92 -5.97 27.97 3.79
C PRO A 92 -5.60 27.52 5.20
N LYS A 93 -4.79 28.31 5.88
CA LYS A 93 -4.21 27.96 7.20
C LYS A 93 -5.12 28.36 8.36
N SER A 94 -6.09 29.24 8.10
CA SER A 94 -7.08 29.66 9.08
C SER A 94 -8.50 29.52 8.52
N PHE A 95 -9.47 29.41 9.44
CA PHE A 95 -10.89 29.38 9.08
C PHE A 95 -11.32 30.63 8.31
N SER A 96 -10.79 31.80 8.67
CA SER A 96 -11.09 33.06 7.97
C SER A 96 -10.54 33.09 6.55
N GLU A 97 -9.32 32.60 6.34
CA GLU A 97 -8.71 32.49 5.00
C GLU A 97 -9.49 31.50 4.12
N ALA A 98 -9.96 30.39 4.71
CA ALA A 98 -10.80 29.42 4.02
C ALA A 98 -12.15 30.00 3.60
N LEU A 99 -12.78 30.77 4.49
CA LEU A 99 -14.06 31.42 4.23
C LEU A 99 -13.95 32.46 3.11
N LEU A 100 -12.88 33.27 3.13
CA LEU A 100 -12.61 34.26 2.09
C LEU A 100 -12.37 33.62 0.72
N LEU A 101 -11.57 32.54 0.67
CA LEU A 101 -11.33 31.81 -0.57
C LEU A 101 -12.61 31.19 -1.14
N ALA A 102 -13.49 30.67 -0.27
CA ALA A 102 -14.78 30.12 -0.67
C ALA A 102 -15.75 31.19 -1.18
N ALA A 103 -15.73 32.39 -0.58
CA ALA A 103 -16.56 33.52 -1.00
C ALA A 103 -16.09 34.13 -2.34
N LEU A 104 -14.78 34.11 -2.61
CA LEU A 104 -14.18 34.68 -3.83
C LEU A 104 -14.17 33.73 -5.02
N LYS A 105 -14.27 32.41 -4.81
CA LYS A 105 -14.44 31.46 -5.90
C LYS A 105 -15.83 31.66 -6.50
N PRO A 106 -15.95 31.96 -7.81
CA PRO A 106 -17.26 31.96 -8.44
C PRO A 106 -17.85 30.57 -8.30
N VAL A 107 -19.02 30.47 -7.66
CA VAL A 107 -19.81 29.25 -7.69
C VAL A 107 -20.28 29.10 -9.12
N CYS A 108 -19.52 28.36 -9.94
CA CYS A 108 -20.03 27.84 -11.19
C CYS A 108 -21.13 26.86 -10.81
N PHE A 109 -22.37 27.35 -10.69
CA PHE A 109 -23.54 26.49 -10.68
C PHE A 109 -23.62 25.89 -12.09
N THR A 110 -22.91 24.79 -12.32
CA THR A 110 -23.18 23.97 -13.50
C THR A 110 -24.61 23.44 -13.34
N PRO A 111 -25.52 23.68 -14.29
CA PRO A 111 -26.93 23.31 -14.15
C PRO A 111 -27.19 21.79 -14.25
N ASP A 112 -26.20 20.93 -13.98
CA ASP A 112 -26.28 19.48 -14.20
C ASP A 112 -26.45 18.65 -12.91
N GLN A 113 -26.80 19.30 -11.79
CA GLN A 113 -27.08 18.60 -10.51
C GLN A 113 -28.50 18.84 -9.97
N THR A 114 -29.42 19.41 -10.76
CA THR A 114 -30.84 19.51 -10.39
C THR A 114 -31.66 18.26 -10.71
N THR A 115 -31.13 17.29 -11.47
CA THR A 115 -31.89 16.10 -11.90
C THR A 115 -31.94 14.96 -10.88
N LEU A 116 -31.10 14.96 -9.84
CA LEU A 116 -31.12 13.92 -8.80
C LEU A 116 -31.78 14.33 -7.48
N TYR A 117 -31.98 15.62 -7.21
CA TYR A 117 -32.70 16.06 -6.00
C TYR A 117 -34.21 16.25 -6.23
N LEU A 118 -34.66 16.72 -7.39
CA LEU A 118 -36.11 16.88 -7.65
C LEU A 118 -36.83 15.55 -7.94
N SER A 119 -36.11 14.53 -8.40
CA SER A 119 -36.68 13.19 -8.62
C SER A 119 -36.80 12.36 -7.33
N ALA A 120 -36.05 12.72 -6.28
CA ALA A 120 -36.16 12.15 -4.94
C ALA A 120 -37.28 12.82 -4.10
N TRP A 121 -37.49 14.14 -4.24
CA TRP A 121 -38.57 14.85 -3.55
C TRP A 121 -39.97 14.62 -4.16
N ARG A 122 -40.07 14.21 -5.43
CA ARG A 122 -41.35 13.82 -6.05
C ARG A 122 -41.83 12.42 -5.69
N ARG A 123 -41.01 11.60 -5.00
CA ARG A 123 -41.35 10.23 -4.58
C ARG A 123 -41.59 10.08 -3.08
N LEU A 124 -41.53 11.17 -2.32
CA LEU A 124 -41.82 11.23 -0.88
C LEU A 124 -42.88 12.29 -0.55
N ALA A 125 -43.91 12.40 -1.39
CA ALA A 125 -45.16 13.05 -1.01
C ALA A 125 -46.27 11.98 -0.90
N PRO A 126 -46.57 11.48 0.31
CA PRO A 126 -47.90 10.95 0.59
C PRO A 126 -48.92 12.10 0.63
N CYS A 127 -50.10 11.80 0.09
CA CYS A 127 -51.40 12.48 0.05
C CYS A 127 -51.72 13.53 1.13
N VAL A 128 -52.60 14.51 0.78
CA VAL A 128 -53.55 15.34 1.60
C VAL A 128 -53.73 16.67 0.83
N ILE A 129 -54.87 17.17 0.34
CA ILE A 129 -56.33 16.88 0.37
C ILE A 129 -56.88 17.18 -1.04
#